data_AF-H5XZN7-F1
#
_entry.id   AF-H5XZN7-F1
#
_cell.length_a   1.000
_cell.length_b   1.000
_cell.length_c   1.000
_cell.angle_alpha   90.00
_cell.angle_beta   90.00
_cell.angle_gamma   90.00
#
_symmetry.space_group_name_H-M   'P 1'
#
loop_
_entity.id
_entity.type
_entity.pdbx_description
1 polymer ?
#
loop_
_entity_poly.entity_id
_entity_poly.type
_entity_poly.pdbx_seq_one_letter_code
_entity_poly.pdbx_strand_id
1 'polypeptide(L)'
;MGNRFKIVLDFNEEDGGFTVTVPALPGCVTEGDTIEEALTNAKEVSKGYLKALEIQGRPISPTQLKGIQSALSSLDTYKSPE
;
A
#
# COMPACT_ATOMS: atom_id res chain seq x y z
N MET A 1 19.89 8.45 -0.85
CA MET A 1 18.61 8.79 -0.20
C MET A 1 17.63 7.63 -0.37
N GLY A 2 17.32 6.91 0.70
CA GLY A 2 16.18 5.98 0.70
C GLY A 2 14.90 6.81 0.83
N ASN A 3 14.04 6.79 -0.19
CA ASN A 3 12.71 7.38 -0.05
C ASN A 3 11.97 6.50 0.96
N ARG A 4 11.63 7.02 2.14
CA ARG A 4 10.74 6.32 3.07
C ARG A 4 9.32 6.55 2.59
N PHE A 5 8.62 5.48 2.26
CA PHE A 5 7.25 5.56 1.79
C PHE A 5 6.29 5.52 2.96
N LYS A 6 5.32 6.44 2.97
CA LYS A 6 4.34 6.55 4.05
C LYS A 6 3.20 5.59 3.76
N ILE A 7 2.90 4.71 4.71
CA ILE A 7 1.68 3.93 4.77
C ILE A 7 0.92 4.46 5.98
N VAL A 8 -0.38 4.68 5.81
CA VAL A 8 -1.26 5.14 6.90
C VAL A 8 -2.12 3.95 7.29
N LEU A 9 -2.01 3.54 8.55
CA LEU A 9 -2.88 2.57 9.21
C LEU A 9 -3.81 3.34 10.13
N ASP A 10 -5.11 3.12 9.98
CA ASP A 10 -6.16 3.68 10.83
C ASP A 10 -6.93 2.53 11.45
N PHE A 11 -7.12 2.54 12.78
CA PHE A 11 -7.86 1.50 13.46
C PHE A 11 -9.33 1.88 13.52
N ASN A 12 -10.20 0.99 13.03
CA ASN A 12 -11.63 1.16 13.10
C ASN A 12 -12.15 0.59 14.42
N GLU A 13 -12.49 1.47 15.37
CA GLU A 13 -13.02 1.08 16.68
C GLU A 13 -14.40 0.41 16.62
N GLU A 14 -15.18 0.66 15.56
CA GLU A 14 -16.54 0.09 15.41
C GLU A 14 -16.51 -1.35 14.88
N ASP A 15 -15.61 -1.63 13.94
CA ASP A 15 -15.51 -2.93 13.25
C ASP A 15 -14.37 -3.82 13.81
N GLY A 16 -13.41 -3.23 14.52
CA GLY A 16 -12.29 -3.94 15.14
C GLY A 16 -11.12 -4.24 14.20
N GLY A 17 -11.10 -3.65 12.99
CA GLY A 17 -10.07 -3.87 11.97
C GLY A 17 -9.18 -2.65 11.70
N PHE A 18 -8.28 -2.79 10.73
CA PHE A 18 -7.36 -1.75 10.27
C PHE A 18 -7.66 -1.36 8.84
N THR A 19 -7.83 -0.06 8.59
CA THR A 19 -7.83 0.51 7.25
C THR A 19 -6.42 0.96 6.88
N VAL A 20 -5.96 0.58 5.69
CA VAL A 20 -4.66 0.98 5.14
C VAL A 20 -4.86 1.85 3.91
N THR A 21 -4.19 3.00 3.91
CA THR A 21 -4.12 3.90 2.77
C THR A 21 -2.68 4.15 2.36
N VAL A 22 -2.42 4.12 1.06
CA VAL A 22 -1.10 4.44 0.47
C VAL A 22 -1.21 5.78 -0.27
N PRO A 23 -0.68 6.90 0.26
CA PRO A 23 -0.85 8.21 -0.35
C PRO A 23 -0.32 8.37 -1.79
N ALA A 24 0.61 7.53 -2.25
CA ALA A 24 1.03 7.55 -3.66
C ALA A 24 0.15 6.71 -4.59
N LEU A 25 -0.83 6.01 -4.03
CA LEU A 25 -1.88 5.29 -4.75
C LEU A 25 -3.22 5.93 -4.41
N PRO A 26 -3.49 7.15 -4.94
CA PRO A 26 -4.75 7.82 -4.68
C PRO A 26 -5.92 6.96 -5.14
N GLY A 27 -6.88 6.72 -4.24
CA GLY A 27 -8.04 5.85 -4.49
C GLY A 27 -7.81 4.38 -4.14
N CYS A 28 -6.62 4.00 -3.69
CA CYS A 28 -6.33 2.65 -3.24
C CYS A 28 -6.41 2.60 -1.71
N VAL A 29 -7.55 2.13 -1.23
CA VAL A 29 -7.84 1.88 0.20
C VAL A 29 -8.12 0.39 0.36
N THR A 30 -7.62 -0.18 1.43
CA THR A 30 -7.86 -1.57 1.78
C THR A 30 -7.98 -1.70 3.28
N GLU A 31 -8.42 -2.86 3.75
CA GLU A 31 -8.67 -3.13 5.16
C GLU A 31 -8.20 -4.55 5.50
N GLY A 32 -8.09 -4.84 6.79
CA GLY A 32 -7.91 -6.18 7.31
C GLY A 32 -8.07 -6.24 8.82
N ASP A 33 -8.42 -7.40 9.35
CA ASP A 33 -8.72 -7.59 10.78
C ASP A 33 -7.47 -7.40 11.66
N THR A 34 -6.30 -7.61 11.06
CA THR A 34 -5.00 -7.44 11.72
C THR A 34 -4.11 -6.49 10.91
N ILE A 35 -3.10 -5.92 11.57
CA ILE A 35 -2.09 -5.10 10.89
C ILE A 35 -1.42 -5.90 9.77
N GLU A 36 -1.09 -7.18 10.02
CA GLU A 36 -0.44 -8.04 9.03
C GLU A 36 -1.33 -8.28 7.80
N GLU A 37 -2.62 -8.55 8.03
CA GLU A 37 -3.60 -8.73 6.96
C GLU A 37 -3.78 -7.43 6.16
N ALA A 38 -3.99 -6.30 6.85
CA ALA A 38 -4.21 -5.02 6.19
C ALA A 38 -2.99 -4.61 5.35
N LEU A 39 -1.78 -4.88 5.82
CA LEU A 39 -0.54 -4.64 5.07
C LEU A 39 -0.35 -5.62 3.92
N THR A 40 -0.73 -6.89 4.08
CA THR A 40 -0.73 -7.88 3.00
C THR A 40 -1.68 -7.46 1.89
N ASN A 41 -2.89 -7.05 2.25
CA ASN A 41 -3.87 -6.54 1.31
C ASN A 41 -3.35 -5.29 0.61
N ALA A 42 -2.71 -4.36 1.35
CA ALA A 42 -2.10 -3.15 0.78
C ALA A 42 -1.03 -3.46 -0.27
N LYS A 43 -0.26 -4.52 -0.06
CA LYS A 43 0.74 -5.00 -1.01
C LYS A 43 0.08 -5.52 -2.29
N GLU A 44 -0.96 -6.32 -2.17
CA GLU A 44 -1.66 -6.90 -3.32
C GLU A 44 -2.37 -5.83 -4.16
N VAL A 45 -3.07 -4.88 -3.54
CA VAL A 45 -3.70 -3.77 -4.28
C VAL A 45 -2.67 -2.84 -4.92
N SER A 46 -1.50 -2.65 -4.29
CA SER A 46 -0.40 -1.87 -4.88
C SER A 46 0.14 -2.51 -6.16
N LYS A 47 0.29 -3.83 -6.19
CA LYS A 47 0.68 -4.58 -7.41
C LYS A 47 -0.44 -4.54 -8.45
N GLY A 48 -1.69 -4.74 -8.02
CA GLY A 48 -2.86 -4.67 -8.88
C GLY A 48 -3.01 -3.32 -9.57
N TYR A 49 -2.73 -2.22 -8.87
CA TYR A 49 -2.75 -0.88 -9.43
C TYR A 49 -1.73 -0.69 -10.55
N LEU A 50 -0.49 -1.14 -10.36
CA LEU A 50 0.53 -1.11 -11.43
C LEU A 50 0.08 -1.92 -12.65
N LYS A 51 -0.49 -3.11 -12.41
CA LYS A 51 -0.99 -3.96 -13.48
C LYS A 51 -2.16 -3.32 -14.23
N ALA A 52 -3.07 -2.68 -13.52
CA ALA A 52 -4.20 -1.97 -14.09
C ALA A 52 -3.76 -0.80 -14.97
N LEU A 53 -2.77 -0.02 -14.55
CA LEU A 53 -2.21 1.07 -15.37
C LEU A 53 -1.56 0.54 -16.65
N GLU A 54 -0.81 -0.56 -16.56
CA GLU A 54 -0.22 -1.23 -17.72
C GLU A 54 -1.30 -1.67 -18.72
N ILE A 55 -2.35 -2.34 -18.23
CA ILE A 55 -3.48 -2.81 -19.07
C ILE A 55 -4.22 -1.62 -19.71
N GLN A 56 -4.41 -0.53 -18.97
CA GLN A 56 -5.10 0.66 -19.46
C GLN A 56 -4.21 1.54 -20.36
N GLY A 57 -2.94 1.19 -20.57
CA GLY A 57 -1.97 2.02 -21.30
C GLY A 57 -1.77 3.40 -20.68
N ARG A 58 -2.04 3.55 -19.38
CA ARG A 58 -1.85 4.83 -18.69
C ARG A 58 -0.37 5.03 -18.36
N PRO A 59 0.22 6.18 -18.70
CA PRO A 59 1.61 6.45 -18.36
C PRO A 59 1.78 6.58 -16.84
N ILE A 60 2.81 5.92 -16.31
CA ILE A 60 3.20 6.02 -14.90
C ILE A 60 4.37 6.99 -14.81
N SER A 61 4.23 8.06 -14.02
CA SER A 61 5.36 8.97 -13.82
C SER A 61 6.49 8.28 -13.03
N PRO A 62 7.77 8.60 -13.29
CA PRO A 62 8.89 8.02 -12.54
C PRO A 62 8.76 8.22 -11.02
N THR A 63 8.17 9.34 -10.59
CA THR A 63 7.89 9.64 -9.18
C THR A 63 6.86 8.68 -8.60
N GLN A 64 5.77 8.38 -9.32
CA GLN A 64 4.77 7.41 -8.89
C GLN A 64 5.37 6.00 -8.86
N LEU A 65 6.09 5.58 -9.91
CA LEU A 65 6.68 4.25 -9.98
C LEU A 65 7.67 4.01 -8.83
N LYS A 66 8.60 4.95 -8.62
CA LYS A 66 9.54 4.89 -7.49
C LYS A 66 8.80 4.83 -6.17
N GLY A 67 7.67 5.51 -6.09
CA GLY A 67 6.89 5.54 -4.87
C GLY A 67 6.21 4.22 -4.53
N ILE A 68 5.53 3.63 -5.51
CA ILE A 68 4.90 2.33 -5.36
C ILE A 68 5.94 1.26 -5.07
N GLN A 69 7.08 1.27 -5.77
CA GLN A 69 8.16 0.32 -5.53
C GLN A 69 8.73 0.42 -4.11
N SER A 70 8.87 1.65 -3.60
CA SER A 70 9.34 1.89 -2.24
C SER A 70 8.33 1.45 -1.18
N ALA A 71 7.02 1.61 -1.45
CA ALA A 71 5.96 1.10 -0.57
C ALA A 71 6.02 -0.43 -0.49
N LEU A 72 6.12 -1.11 -1.64
CA LEU A 72 6.25 -2.56 -1.73
C LEU A 72 7.47 -3.08 -0.96
N SER A 73 8.64 -2.46 -1.13
CA SER A 73 9.83 -2.85 -0.38
C SER A 73 9.68 -2.64 1.14
N SER A 74 8.98 -1.58 1.56
CA SER A 74 8.73 -1.33 2.99
C SER A 74 7.79 -2.38 3.57
N LEU A 75 6.74 -2.75 2.82
CA LEU A 75 5.81 -3.82 3.16
C LEU A 75 6.49 -5.20 3.23
N ASP A 76 7.42 -5.48 2.31
CA ASP A 76 8.20 -6.72 2.32
C ASP A 76 9.10 -6.87 3.55
N THR A 77 9.58 -5.74 4.09
CA THR A 77 10.46 -5.73 5.28
C THR A 77 9.71 -5.55 6.59
N TYR A 78 8.40 -5.27 6.53
CA TYR A 78 7.61 -5.13 7.73
C TYR A 78 7.48 -6.49 8.43
N LYS A 79 7.89 -6.53 9.70
CA LYS A 79 7.51 -7.56 10.63
C LYS A 79 6.64 -6.90 11.69
N SER A 80 5.51 -7.53 12.02
CA SER A 80 4.74 -7.09 13.17
C SER A 80 5.66 -7.07 14.40
N PRO A 81 5.67 -6.00 15.20
CA PRO A 81 6.29 -6.06 16.51
C PRO A 81 5.61 -7.17 17.31
N GLU A 82 6.43 -8.00 17.95
CA GLU A 82 6.02 -9.07 18.87
C GLU A 82 5.52 -8.55 20.22
#